data_AF-A0A6V8CI88-F1
#
_entry.id   AF-A0A6V8CI88-F1
#
_cell.length_a   1.000
_cell.length_b   1.000
_cell.length_c   1.000
_cell.angle_alpha   90.00
_cell.angle_beta   90.00
_cell.angle_gamma   90.00
#
_symmetry.space_group_name_H-M   'P 1'
#
loop_
_entity.id
_entity.type
_entity.pdbx_description
1 polymer ?
#
loop_
_entity_poly.entity_id
_entity_poly.type
_entity_poly.pdbx_seq_one_letter_code
_entity_poly.pdbx_strand_id
1 'polypeptide(L)'
;MGYFAGAKMLAKGLKFRNIIALALMAMLLLPSVGKAYPSGIAGPYDVNGDGSIDAENDLLDVAKEGCTCHNAIPTNSVQIILDDVPYSWVPGQSYTMILQLIGGPDLNTASNTGGFSMRASNGSFTGDMMTQNGEDDEKTLTHTQAGATTDDRKWTIVWDAPAEGGIGAIHFWITGNSVDGMNGNGGADVWNQLIFFLTESDEDSGLGTRTLFAGDGNVAPPEPTEQGVPIHEMGAHLRAHWLGLLGFLSVVLVIIFAGFMLRYGFSSSYEGRSNLLRLRYKVNRRGDQ
;
A
#
# COMPACT_ATOMS: atom_id res chain seq x y z
N MET A 1 77.01 -6.72 28.45
CA MET A 1 75.56 -6.89 28.75
C MET A 1 74.97 -5.50 28.92
N GLY A 2 74.06 -4.97 28.11
CA GLY A 2 73.44 -5.35 26.85
C GLY A 2 72.84 -4.06 26.28
N TYR A 3 72.94 -3.87 24.97
CA TYR A 3 72.32 -2.77 24.23
C TYR A 3 70.79 -2.95 24.23
N PHE A 4 70.03 -1.94 24.65
CA PHE A 4 68.62 -1.79 24.25
C PHE A 4 68.49 -0.52 23.41
N ALA A 5 68.51 -0.71 22.10
CA ALA A 5 68.13 0.31 21.14
C ALA A 5 66.61 0.49 21.19
N GLY A 6 66.14 1.67 21.61
CA GLY A 6 64.76 2.07 21.46
C GLY A 6 64.45 2.28 19.98
N ALA A 7 63.76 1.31 19.36
CA ALA A 7 63.21 1.45 18.03
C ALA A 7 62.12 2.53 18.05
N LYS A 8 62.45 3.74 17.59
CA LYS A 8 61.44 4.73 17.21
C LYS A 8 60.64 4.14 16.04
N MET A 9 59.42 3.69 16.30
CA MET A 9 58.44 3.43 15.24
C MET A 9 58.19 4.75 14.52
N LEU A 10 58.79 4.88 13.33
CA LEU A 10 58.44 5.91 12.35
C LEU A 10 57.02 5.60 11.88
N ALA A 11 56.03 6.25 12.51
CA ALA A 11 54.73 6.41 11.90
C ALA A 11 54.94 7.21 10.60
N LYS A 12 55.10 6.51 9.47
CA LYS A 12 55.11 7.14 8.15
C LYS A 12 53.72 7.76 7.97
N GLY A 13 53.64 9.06 8.23
CA GLY A 13 52.45 9.85 7.96
C GLY A 13 51.97 9.58 6.54
N LEU A 14 50.68 9.32 6.40
CA LEU A 14 50.06 9.02 5.12
C LEU A 14 50.37 10.19 4.18
N LYS A 15 51.11 9.92 3.09
CA LYS A 15 51.51 10.98 2.15
C LYS A 15 50.26 11.66 1.60
N PHE A 16 50.28 12.98 1.45
CA PHE A 16 49.14 13.79 0.98
C PHE A 16 48.48 13.21 -0.29
N ARG A 17 49.29 12.66 -1.21
CA ARG A 17 48.83 11.94 -2.42
C ARG A 17 47.96 10.72 -2.12
N ASN A 18 48.27 9.96 -1.07
CA ASN A 18 47.51 8.79 -0.66
C ASN A 18 46.21 9.21 0.04
N ILE A 19 46.22 10.34 0.75
CA ILE A 19 45.00 10.92 1.33
C ILE A 19 44.05 11.36 0.22
N ILE A 20 44.55 12.03 -0.83
CA ILE A 20 43.73 12.42 -1.99
C ILE A 20 43.20 11.19 -2.73
N ALA A 21 44.04 10.19 -2.98
CA ALA A 21 43.59 8.97 -3.65
C ALA A 21 42.52 8.21 -2.85
N LEU A 22 42.68 8.12 -1.53
CA LEU A 22 41.67 7.53 -0.64
C LEU A 22 40.39 8.37 -0.57
N ALA A 23 40.49 9.71 -0.60
CA ALA A 23 39.34 10.60 -0.62
C ALA A 23 38.55 10.49 -1.94
N LEU A 24 39.23 10.43 -3.08
CA LEU A 24 38.60 10.22 -4.39
C LEU A 24 37.96 8.83 -4.49
N MET A 25 38.63 7.80 -3.96
CA MET A 25 38.08 6.44 -3.95
C MET A 25 36.90 6.31 -2.97
N ALA A 26 36.93 7.01 -1.83
CA ALA A 26 35.79 7.10 -0.93
C ALA A 26 34.62 7.88 -1.55
N MET A 27 34.90 8.91 -2.36
CA MET A 27 33.89 9.67 -3.09
C MET A 27 33.22 8.86 -4.21
N LEU A 28 33.97 7.94 -4.84
CA LEU A 28 33.44 6.96 -5.79
C LEU A 28 32.63 5.82 -5.13
N LEU A 29 32.75 5.66 -3.81
CA LEU A 29 31.99 4.70 -3.01
C LEU A 29 30.75 5.33 -2.36
N LEU A 30 30.53 6.64 -2.55
CA LEU A 30 29.25 7.24 -2.19
C LEU A 30 28.19 6.70 -3.14
N PRO A 31 27.08 6.11 -2.63
CA PRO A 31 25.98 5.72 -3.49
C PRO A 31 25.51 6.95 -4.27
N SER A 32 25.28 6.79 -5.57
CA SER A 32 24.58 7.79 -6.37
C SER A 32 23.23 8.03 -5.71
N VAL A 33 23.05 9.21 -5.12
CA VAL A 33 21.74 9.62 -4.60
C VAL A 33 20.87 9.87 -5.82
N GLY A 34 20.08 8.88 -6.22
CA GLY A 34 19.04 9.06 -7.21
C GLY A 34 18.09 10.13 -6.68
N LYS A 35 17.90 11.21 -7.43
CA LYS A 35 16.89 12.21 -7.08
C LYS A 35 15.52 11.59 -7.35
N ALA A 36 14.85 11.12 -6.30
CA ALA A 36 13.43 10.88 -6.38
C ALA A 36 12.74 12.24 -6.59
N TYR A 37 11.84 12.33 -7.57
CA TYR A 37 11.02 13.51 -7.84
C TYR A 37 9.62 13.24 -7.29
N PRO A 38 9.37 13.53 -6.01
CA PRO A 38 8.11 13.17 -5.38
C PRO A 38 6.94 14.05 -5.84
N SER A 39 7.22 15.13 -6.59
CA SER A 39 6.21 15.97 -7.27
C SER A 39 5.98 15.55 -8.72
N GLY A 40 6.41 14.36 -9.13
CA GLY A 40 6.25 13.87 -10.48
C GLY A 40 7.02 14.63 -11.55
N ILE A 41 6.97 14.12 -12.78
CA ILE A 41 7.66 14.66 -13.96
C ILE A 41 6.67 14.65 -15.11
N ALA A 42 6.46 15.79 -15.75
CA ALA A 42 5.61 15.94 -16.91
C ALA A 42 6.44 16.49 -18.07
N GLY A 43 6.34 15.84 -19.24
CA GLY A 43 7.09 16.20 -20.43
C GLY A 43 8.55 15.72 -20.44
N PRO A 44 9.37 16.26 -21.37
CA PRO A 44 10.78 15.93 -21.50
C PRO A 44 11.56 16.26 -20.22
N TYR A 45 12.43 15.36 -19.77
CA TYR A 45 13.29 15.59 -18.60
C TYR A 45 14.77 15.55 -18.92
N ASP A 46 15.55 16.31 -18.15
CA ASP A 46 17.00 16.27 -18.21
C ASP A 46 17.53 14.99 -17.54
N VAL A 47 17.96 14.04 -18.37
CA VAL A 47 18.55 12.76 -17.93
C VAL A 47 19.91 12.96 -17.27
N ASN A 48 20.67 13.99 -17.66
CA ASN A 48 22.06 14.20 -17.25
C ASN A 48 22.22 15.16 -16.05
N GLY A 49 21.18 15.91 -15.73
CA GLY A 49 21.19 16.94 -14.67
C GLY A 49 22.08 18.14 -15.01
N ASP A 50 22.41 18.35 -16.29
CA ASP A 50 23.27 19.44 -16.78
C ASP A 50 22.47 20.64 -17.34
N GLY A 51 21.15 20.59 -17.25
CA GLY A 51 20.21 21.57 -17.77
C GLY A 51 19.89 21.39 -19.26
N SER A 52 20.38 20.33 -19.92
CA SER A 52 20.00 20.02 -21.30
C SER A 52 18.73 19.18 -21.33
N ILE A 53 17.68 19.74 -21.93
CA ILE A 53 16.43 19.05 -22.25
C ILE A 53 16.40 18.94 -23.77
N ASP A 54 16.39 17.72 -24.30
CA ASP A 54 16.27 17.48 -25.75
C ASP A 54 14.80 17.55 -26.22
N ALA A 55 14.12 18.63 -25.83
CA ALA A 55 12.69 18.84 -26.05
C ALA A 55 12.24 18.70 -27.52
N GLU A 56 13.18 18.80 -28.47
CA GLU A 56 12.92 18.64 -29.90
C GLU A 56 12.66 17.18 -30.32
N ASN A 57 13.10 16.18 -29.55
CA ASN A 57 13.06 14.78 -29.96
C ASN A 57 11.98 13.94 -29.26
N ASP A 58 11.26 14.44 -28.25
CA ASP A 58 10.31 13.65 -27.42
C ASP A 58 10.91 12.37 -26.78
N LEU A 59 12.19 12.08 -27.00
CA LEU A 59 12.90 10.86 -26.60
C LEU A 59 13.14 10.78 -25.09
N LEU A 60 12.84 11.86 -24.35
CA LEU A 60 12.95 11.95 -22.91
C LEU A 60 11.60 12.27 -22.25
N ASP A 61 10.46 12.05 -22.89
CA ASP A 61 9.16 12.26 -22.26
C ASP A 61 8.71 11.02 -21.47
N VAL A 62 8.59 11.14 -20.14
CA VAL A 62 8.18 10.03 -19.25
C VAL A 62 6.83 9.42 -19.64
N ALA A 63 5.91 10.24 -20.16
CA ALA A 63 4.61 9.74 -20.61
C ALA A 63 4.76 8.77 -21.79
N LYS A 64 5.76 8.97 -22.65
CA LYS A 64 6.02 8.15 -23.86
C LYS A 64 7.02 7.03 -23.63
N GLU A 65 8.08 7.28 -22.87
CA GLU A 65 9.20 6.36 -22.71
C GLU A 65 9.09 5.48 -21.45
N GLY A 66 8.26 5.90 -20.49
CA GLY A 66 8.07 5.16 -19.25
C GLY A 66 8.91 5.65 -18.08
N CYS A 67 8.70 5.07 -16.89
CA CYS A 67 9.42 5.41 -15.67
C CYS A 67 10.77 4.67 -15.58
N THR A 68 11.63 4.85 -16.60
CA THR A 68 12.88 4.13 -16.79
C THR A 68 13.92 4.37 -15.69
N CYS A 69 13.80 5.48 -14.96
CA CYS A 69 14.58 5.76 -13.75
C CYS A 69 14.38 4.73 -12.62
N HIS A 70 13.22 4.07 -12.59
CA HIS A 70 12.87 3.08 -11.56
C HIS A 70 13.15 1.65 -12.03
N ASN A 71 12.65 1.31 -13.22
CA ASN A 71 12.83 -0.01 -13.81
C ASN A 71 12.95 0.10 -15.34
N ALA A 72 13.78 -0.74 -15.96
CA ALA A 72 14.07 -0.63 -17.39
C ALA A 72 12.92 -1.07 -18.31
N ILE A 73 11.98 -1.89 -17.81
CA ILE A 73 10.95 -2.55 -18.62
C ILE A 73 9.61 -2.43 -17.87
N PRO A 74 8.48 -2.17 -18.56
CA PRO A 74 7.17 -2.20 -17.95
C PRO A 74 6.79 -3.61 -17.49
N THR A 75 5.84 -3.70 -16.57
CA THR A 75 5.33 -4.98 -16.06
C THR A 75 3.82 -4.92 -15.80
N ASN A 76 3.13 -6.02 -16.13
CA ASN A 76 1.70 -6.18 -15.85
C ASN A 76 1.38 -6.38 -14.36
N SER A 77 2.41 -6.46 -13.50
CA SER A 77 2.19 -6.41 -12.05
C SER A 77 1.59 -5.08 -11.60
N VAL A 78 1.73 -4.02 -12.40
CA VAL A 78 0.98 -2.77 -12.25
C VAL A 78 -0.01 -2.66 -13.40
N GLN A 79 -1.25 -2.36 -13.07
CA GLN A 79 -2.32 -2.14 -14.05
C GLN A 79 -2.75 -0.68 -14.02
N ILE A 80 -2.93 -0.11 -15.20
CA ILE A 80 -3.45 1.25 -15.38
C ILE A 80 -4.91 1.14 -15.78
N ILE A 81 -5.78 1.78 -15.03
CA ILE A 81 -7.20 1.88 -15.31
C ILE A 81 -7.53 3.35 -15.55
N LEU A 82 -8.11 3.65 -16.71
CA LEU A 82 -8.64 4.96 -17.02
C LEU A 82 -10.14 4.83 -17.23
N ASP A 83 -10.91 5.34 -16.29
CA ASP A 83 -12.38 5.30 -16.33
C ASP A 83 -12.95 6.60 -16.91
N ASP A 84 -14.21 6.50 -17.33
CA ASP A 84 -14.97 7.59 -17.95
C ASP A 84 -14.37 8.15 -19.27
N VAL A 85 -13.65 7.31 -20.02
CA VAL A 85 -13.08 7.71 -21.31
C VAL A 85 -14.18 7.81 -22.36
N PRO A 86 -14.30 8.92 -23.12
CA PRO A 86 -15.28 9.01 -24.20
C PRO A 86 -14.90 8.10 -25.39
N TYR A 87 -15.86 7.78 -26.25
CA TYR A 87 -15.58 7.03 -27.48
C TYR A 87 -14.95 7.88 -28.59
N SER A 88 -15.27 9.18 -28.60
CA SER A 88 -14.79 10.20 -29.54
C SER A 88 -14.69 11.54 -28.82
N TRP A 89 -13.92 12.49 -29.36
CA TRP A 89 -13.86 13.85 -28.84
C TRP A 89 -14.63 14.82 -29.75
N VAL A 90 -15.20 15.86 -29.16
CA VAL A 90 -15.93 16.94 -29.85
C VAL A 90 -15.22 18.26 -29.56
N PRO A 91 -15.03 19.14 -30.57
CA PRO A 91 -14.36 20.42 -30.36
C PRO A 91 -14.97 21.25 -29.21
N GLY A 92 -14.10 21.76 -28.34
CA GLY A 92 -14.44 22.62 -27.21
C GLY A 92 -15.16 21.92 -26.04
N GLN A 93 -15.24 20.58 -26.02
CA GLN A 93 -15.76 19.83 -24.87
C GLN A 93 -14.67 19.49 -23.85
N SER A 94 -15.08 19.38 -22.59
CA SER A 94 -14.22 18.94 -21.49
C SER A 94 -14.63 17.55 -21.02
N TYR A 95 -13.65 16.70 -20.75
CA TYR A 95 -13.84 15.31 -20.35
C TYR A 95 -13.17 15.07 -19.00
N THR A 96 -13.96 14.69 -18.00
CA THR A 96 -13.46 14.22 -16.71
C THR A 96 -13.26 12.71 -16.79
N MET A 97 -12.04 12.26 -16.50
CA MET A 97 -11.65 10.85 -16.46
C MET A 97 -11.04 10.53 -15.10
N ILE A 98 -10.99 9.25 -14.75
CA ILE A 98 -10.43 8.79 -13.48
C ILE A 98 -9.30 7.82 -13.77
N LEU A 99 -8.08 8.20 -13.40
CA LEU A 99 -6.90 7.35 -13.48
C LEU A 99 -6.70 6.62 -12.16
N GLN A 100 -6.49 5.30 -12.23
CA GLN A 100 -6.14 4.48 -11.08
C GLN A 100 -5.04 3.48 -11.41
N LEU A 101 -4.11 3.29 -10.47
CA LEU A 101 -3.09 2.23 -10.53
C LEU A 101 -3.40 1.12 -9.53
N ILE A 102 -3.30 -0.13 -9.97
CA ILE A 102 -3.51 -1.31 -9.12
C ILE A 102 -2.29 -2.24 -9.24
N GLY A 103 -1.93 -2.90 -8.14
CA GLY A 103 -0.83 -3.86 -8.07
C GLY A 103 0.52 -3.20 -7.78
N GLY A 104 1.62 -3.84 -8.16
CA GLY A 104 2.97 -3.40 -7.83
C GLY A 104 3.32 -3.62 -6.34
N PRO A 105 4.29 -2.87 -5.78
CA PRO A 105 4.66 -2.98 -4.37
C PRO A 105 3.50 -2.59 -3.46
N ASP A 106 3.52 -3.15 -2.25
CA ASP A 106 2.56 -2.84 -1.19
C ASP A 106 2.53 -1.33 -0.89
N LEU A 107 1.34 -0.83 -0.59
CA LEU A 107 1.12 0.57 -0.27
C LEU A 107 1.76 0.91 1.08
N ASN A 108 2.67 1.89 1.06
CA ASN A 108 3.12 2.57 2.27
C ASN A 108 2.40 3.92 2.40
N THR A 109 1.26 3.92 3.09
CA THR A 109 0.43 5.14 3.27
C THR A 109 1.11 6.23 4.12
N ALA A 110 2.24 5.95 4.73
CA ALA A 110 3.08 6.94 5.41
C ALA A 110 4.14 7.58 4.49
N SER A 111 4.17 7.19 3.22
CA SER A 111 5.12 7.65 2.20
C SER A 111 4.44 7.80 0.83
N ASN A 112 5.23 8.04 -0.21
CA ASN A 112 4.73 7.99 -1.58
C ASN A 112 4.25 6.57 -1.90
N THR A 113 3.08 6.47 -2.52
CA THR A 113 2.45 5.22 -2.93
C THR A 113 2.56 5.01 -4.43
N GLY A 114 2.55 6.06 -5.23
CA GLY A 114 2.68 5.98 -6.67
C GLY A 114 2.66 7.34 -7.34
N GLY A 115 2.59 7.31 -8.67
CA GLY A 115 2.51 8.50 -9.48
C GLY A 115 2.32 8.16 -10.94
N PHE A 116 2.06 9.18 -11.75
CA PHE A 116 1.91 9.05 -13.19
C PHE A 116 2.54 10.24 -13.91
N SER A 117 2.80 10.05 -15.20
CA SER A 117 3.08 11.08 -16.18
C SER A 117 2.21 10.84 -17.40
N MET A 118 1.58 11.87 -17.95
CA MET A 118 0.77 11.76 -19.15
C MET A 118 0.95 12.93 -20.10
N ARG A 119 0.65 12.66 -21.38
CA ARG A 119 0.60 13.65 -22.46
C ARG A 119 -0.55 13.37 -23.41
N ALA A 120 -1.15 14.43 -23.94
CA ALA A 120 -1.99 14.38 -25.14
C ALA A 120 -1.28 15.05 -26.33
N SER A 121 -1.55 14.61 -27.56
CA SER A 121 -1.02 15.27 -28.76
C SER A 121 -1.63 16.65 -28.98
N ASN A 122 -2.87 16.87 -28.51
CA ASN A 122 -3.57 18.14 -28.55
C ASN A 122 -4.61 18.27 -27.44
N GLY A 123 -5.15 19.47 -27.27
CA GLY A 123 -5.99 19.84 -26.13
C GLY A 123 -5.15 20.27 -24.93
N SER A 124 -5.79 20.45 -23.79
CA SER A 124 -5.14 20.89 -22.56
C SER A 124 -5.64 20.09 -21.36
N PHE A 125 -4.78 19.88 -20.38
CA PHE A 125 -5.14 19.36 -19.07
C PHE A 125 -5.12 20.50 -18.06
N THR A 126 -5.98 20.40 -17.07
CA THR A 126 -5.99 21.32 -15.93
C THR A 126 -5.50 20.59 -14.68
N GLY A 127 -4.38 21.05 -14.11
CA GLY A 127 -3.91 20.60 -12.80
C GLY A 127 -4.78 21.06 -11.63
N ASP A 128 -4.66 20.38 -10.50
CA ASP A 128 -5.39 20.66 -9.25
C ASP A 128 -4.48 20.52 -8.02
N MET A 129 -5.02 20.14 -6.86
CA MET A 129 -4.19 19.90 -5.68
C MET A 129 -3.39 18.58 -5.75
N MET A 130 -3.89 17.58 -6.48
CA MET A 130 -3.29 16.25 -6.61
C MET A 130 -2.48 16.11 -7.90
N THR A 131 -2.70 16.99 -8.87
CA THR A 131 -2.11 16.93 -10.21
C THR A 131 -1.60 18.30 -10.65
N GLN A 132 -0.64 18.32 -11.57
CA GLN A 132 -0.05 19.55 -12.11
C GLN A 132 0.47 19.31 -13.53
N ASN A 133 0.48 20.37 -14.34
CA ASN A 133 1.12 20.36 -15.67
C ASN A 133 2.64 20.49 -15.54
N GLY A 134 3.40 20.06 -16.56
CA GLY A 134 4.86 20.25 -16.61
C GLY A 134 5.21 21.59 -17.25
N GLU A 135 6.07 22.39 -16.61
CA GLU A 135 6.70 23.63 -17.13
C GLU A 135 5.89 24.41 -18.20
N ASP A 136 4.67 24.85 -17.85
CA ASP A 136 3.74 25.58 -18.72
C ASP A 136 3.25 24.85 -19.99
N ASP A 137 3.50 23.55 -20.13
CA ASP A 137 2.94 22.68 -21.16
C ASP A 137 1.62 22.07 -20.71
N GLU A 138 0.52 22.75 -21.06
CA GLU A 138 -0.85 22.32 -20.78
C GLU A 138 -1.20 20.95 -21.39
N LYS A 139 -0.42 20.43 -22.35
CA LYS A 139 -0.66 19.10 -22.94
C LYS A 139 -0.15 17.97 -22.07
N THR A 140 0.50 18.28 -20.96
CA THR A 140 1.06 17.31 -20.02
C THR A 140 0.38 17.39 -18.67
N LEU A 141 0.34 16.28 -17.95
CA LEU A 141 -0.13 16.24 -16.57
C LEU A 141 0.65 15.18 -15.79
N THR A 142 0.93 15.47 -14.52
CA THR A 142 1.55 14.55 -13.57
C THR A 142 0.91 14.75 -12.20
N HIS A 143 1.16 13.85 -11.27
CA HIS A 143 0.83 14.01 -9.86
C HIS A 143 1.68 15.11 -9.18
N THR A 144 1.13 15.75 -8.14
CA THR A 144 1.86 16.61 -7.20
C THR A 144 2.45 15.77 -6.06
N GLN A 145 3.20 16.40 -5.16
CA GLN A 145 3.64 15.78 -3.91
C GLN A 145 2.49 15.23 -3.06
N ALA A 146 1.33 15.91 -3.04
CA ALA A 146 0.15 15.43 -2.34
C ALA A 146 -0.52 14.27 -3.11
N GLY A 147 -0.54 14.35 -4.44
CA GLY A 147 -0.99 13.27 -5.31
C GLY A 147 -0.15 11.99 -5.20
N ALA A 148 1.13 12.10 -4.78
CA ALA A 148 2.01 10.96 -4.61
C ALA A 148 1.65 10.06 -3.42
N THR A 149 0.89 10.57 -2.45
CA THR A 149 0.63 9.90 -1.16
C THR A 149 -0.83 9.44 -1.03
N THR A 150 -1.47 9.08 -2.13
CA THR A 150 -2.85 8.59 -2.16
C THR A 150 -2.93 7.14 -1.66
N ASP A 151 -3.94 6.82 -0.85
CA ASP A 151 -4.13 5.47 -0.30
C ASP A 151 -4.76 4.48 -1.29
N ASP A 152 -5.22 4.98 -2.45
CA ASP A 152 -5.87 4.21 -3.51
C ASP A 152 -5.22 4.39 -4.90
N ARG A 153 -4.10 5.12 -4.99
CA ARG A 153 -3.37 5.46 -6.23
C ARG A 153 -4.31 5.96 -7.33
N LYS A 154 -5.14 6.95 -6.98
CA LYS A 154 -6.21 7.46 -7.83
C LYS A 154 -6.13 8.97 -8.03
N TRP A 155 -6.40 9.40 -9.26
CA TRP A 155 -6.39 10.81 -9.66
C TRP A 155 -7.57 11.11 -10.58
N THR A 156 -8.22 12.24 -10.36
CA THR A 156 -9.20 12.80 -11.30
C THR A 156 -8.45 13.64 -12.33
N ILE A 157 -8.74 13.41 -13.60
CA ILE A 157 -8.13 14.11 -14.73
C ILE A 157 -9.21 14.87 -15.46
N VAL A 158 -8.93 16.12 -15.81
CA VAL A 158 -9.79 16.91 -16.70
C VAL A 158 -9.00 17.23 -17.96
N TRP A 159 -9.50 16.78 -19.10
CA TRP A 159 -8.95 17.08 -20.42
C TRP A 159 -9.93 17.92 -21.22
N ASP A 160 -9.48 19.10 -21.64
CA ASP A 160 -10.19 20.03 -22.49
C ASP A 160 -9.78 19.77 -23.94
N ALA A 161 -10.75 19.35 -24.76
CA ALA A 161 -10.52 19.16 -26.18
C ALA A 161 -10.25 20.52 -26.87
N PRO A 162 -9.45 20.53 -27.96
CA PRO A 162 -9.22 21.74 -28.74
C PRO A 162 -10.54 22.41 -29.15
N ALA A 163 -10.57 23.75 -29.11
CA ALA A 163 -11.75 24.51 -29.52
C ALA A 163 -12.02 24.43 -31.04
N GLU A 164 -10.96 24.23 -31.83
CA GLU A 164 -11.05 24.08 -33.28
C GLU A 164 -11.25 22.61 -33.66
N GLY A 165 -12.04 22.36 -34.71
CA GLY A 165 -12.15 21.04 -35.33
C GLY A 165 -11.20 20.87 -36.52
N GLY A 166 -11.25 19.70 -37.17
CA GLY A 166 -10.41 19.31 -38.29
C GLY A 166 -9.00 18.87 -37.90
N ILE A 167 -8.79 18.51 -36.63
CA ILE A 167 -7.50 18.08 -36.06
C ILE A 167 -7.32 16.57 -36.22
N GLY A 168 -8.43 15.82 -36.28
CA GLY A 168 -8.43 14.37 -36.42
C GLY A 168 -8.19 13.64 -35.10
N ALA A 169 -7.40 12.57 -35.13
CA ALA A 169 -7.18 11.74 -33.94
C ALA A 169 -6.26 12.43 -32.93
N ILE A 170 -6.65 12.43 -31.66
CA ILE A 170 -5.81 12.88 -30.55
C ILE A 170 -5.27 11.65 -29.83
N HIS A 171 -3.95 11.59 -29.72
CA HIS A 171 -3.23 10.49 -29.08
C HIS A 171 -2.91 10.83 -27.63
N PHE A 172 -3.05 9.84 -26.77
CA PHE A 172 -2.78 9.94 -25.34
C PHE A 172 -1.75 8.90 -24.94
N TRP A 173 -0.79 9.33 -24.12
CA TRP A 173 0.21 8.47 -23.50
C TRP A 173 0.15 8.67 -22.00
N ILE A 174 0.04 7.58 -21.24
CA ILE A 174 0.01 7.58 -19.78
C ILE A 174 0.96 6.51 -19.29
N THR A 175 1.95 6.92 -18.50
CA THR A 175 2.82 6.02 -17.75
C THR A 175 2.45 6.13 -16.28
N GLY A 176 2.19 4.99 -15.64
CA GLY A 176 1.88 4.90 -14.21
C GLY A 176 2.92 4.07 -13.47
N ASN A 177 3.40 4.58 -12.34
CA ASN A 177 4.40 3.95 -11.49
C ASN A 177 3.84 3.70 -10.08
N SER A 178 3.94 2.47 -9.61
CA SER A 178 3.63 2.09 -8.23
C SER A 178 4.93 1.96 -7.45
N VAL A 179 5.05 2.66 -6.33
CA VAL A 179 6.30 2.74 -5.56
C VAL A 179 6.16 2.18 -4.15
N ASP A 180 7.30 1.76 -3.57
CA ASP A 180 7.37 1.16 -2.22
C ASP A 180 7.57 2.19 -1.08
N GLY A 181 7.74 3.47 -1.43
CA GLY A 181 7.91 4.56 -0.49
C GLY A 181 9.31 4.67 0.13
N MET A 182 10.33 3.98 -0.39
CA MET A 182 11.70 3.99 0.13
C MET A 182 12.57 5.14 -0.42
N ASN A 183 11.97 6.11 -1.12
CA ASN A 183 12.59 7.38 -1.56
C ASN A 183 13.94 7.20 -2.31
N GLY A 184 14.02 6.21 -3.19
CA GLY A 184 15.18 6.02 -4.06
C GLY A 184 14.80 5.32 -5.37
N ASN A 185 15.61 5.51 -6.40
CA ASN A 185 15.49 4.76 -7.64
C ASN A 185 15.89 3.31 -7.36
N GLY A 186 14.92 2.40 -7.28
CA GLY A 186 15.15 1.00 -6.97
C GLY A 186 14.22 0.09 -7.75
N GLY A 187 14.67 -1.13 -8.06
CA GLY A 187 13.91 -2.08 -8.88
C GLY A 187 12.62 -2.64 -8.26
N ALA A 188 12.25 -2.23 -7.05
CA ALA A 188 10.96 -2.55 -6.43
C ALA A 188 9.82 -1.68 -7.00
N ASP A 189 10.14 -0.47 -7.45
CA ASP A 189 9.18 0.46 -8.06
C ASP A 189 8.90 0.01 -9.49
N VAL A 190 7.66 -0.35 -9.78
CA VAL A 190 7.27 -0.94 -11.06
C VAL A 190 6.24 -0.09 -11.76
N TRP A 191 6.30 -0.07 -13.09
CA TRP A 191 5.45 0.78 -13.91
C TRP A 191 4.85 0.01 -15.08
N ASN A 192 3.80 0.59 -15.65
CA ASN A 192 3.18 0.13 -16.89
C ASN A 192 2.75 1.35 -17.73
N GLN A 193 2.20 1.14 -18.92
CA GLN A 193 1.84 2.21 -19.83
C GLN A 193 0.52 1.94 -20.55
N LEU A 194 -0.31 2.99 -20.68
CA LEU A 194 -1.55 3.01 -21.45
C LEU A 194 -1.41 4.02 -22.59
N ILE A 195 -1.59 3.54 -23.81
CA ILE A 195 -1.58 4.37 -25.03
C ILE A 195 -2.90 4.16 -25.76
N PHE A 196 -3.58 5.25 -26.09
CA PHE A 196 -4.83 5.21 -26.83
C PHE A 196 -5.01 6.47 -27.68
N PHE A 197 -6.10 6.51 -28.45
CA PHE A 197 -6.49 7.70 -29.18
C PHE A 197 -8.00 7.89 -29.13
N LEU A 198 -8.42 9.14 -29.29
CA LEU A 198 -9.80 9.54 -29.50
C LEU A 198 -9.94 10.08 -30.92
N THR A 199 -10.95 9.63 -31.65
CA THR A 199 -11.28 10.18 -32.97
C THR A 199 -12.16 11.42 -32.80
N GLU A 200 -11.94 12.42 -33.65
CA GLU A 200 -12.80 13.59 -33.72
C GLU A 200 -14.20 13.21 -34.20
N SER A 201 -15.21 13.88 -33.64
CA SER A 201 -16.62 13.79 -34.02
C SER A 201 -17.26 15.18 -33.97
N ASP A 202 -18.22 15.42 -34.87
CA ASP A 202 -18.97 16.68 -34.91
C ASP A 202 -19.93 16.81 -33.70
N GLU A 203 -20.38 15.68 -33.16
CA GLU A 203 -21.29 15.60 -32.02
C GLU A 203 -20.92 14.44 -31.09
N ASP A 204 -21.50 14.45 -29.88
CA ASP A 204 -21.33 13.33 -28.95
C ASP A 204 -21.90 12.05 -29.58
N SER A 205 -21.09 10.99 -29.57
CA SER A 205 -21.44 9.66 -30.06
C SER A 205 -22.71 9.07 -29.43
N GLY A 206 -23.12 9.54 -28.23
CA GLY A 206 -24.23 8.99 -27.47
C GLY A 206 -23.98 7.57 -26.94
N LEU A 207 -22.75 7.05 -27.08
CA LEU A 207 -22.32 5.75 -26.56
C LEU A 207 -21.93 5.80 -25.08
N GLY A 208 -21.90 7.01 -24.49
CA GLY A 208 -21.44 7.25 -23.13
C GLY A 208 -19.92 7.14 -23.02
N THR A 209 -19.46 6.61 -21.89
CA THR A 209 -18.04 6.42 -21.58
C THR A 209 -17.66 4.94 -21.55
N ARG A 210 -16.36 4.68 -21.54
CA ARG A 210 -15.76 3.35 -21.40
C ARG A 210 -14.57 3.41 -20.46
N THR A 211 -14.23 2.27 -19.88
CA THR A 211 -13.00 2.11 -19.13
C THR A 211 -11.93 1.50 -20.04
N LEU A 212 -10.72 2.07 -20.00
CA LEU A 212 -9.54 1.53 -20.66
C LEU A 212 -8.60 0.91 -19.62
N PHE A 213 -7.92 -0.17 -20.00
CA PHE A 213 -7.05 -0.92 -19.10
C PHE A 213 -5.74 -1.26 -19.81
N ALA A 214 -4.61 -1.07 -19.12
CA ALA A 214 -3.32 -1.62 -19.52
C ALA A 214 -2.86 -2.64 -18.47
N GLY A 215 -2.77 -3.90 -18.88
CA GLY A 215 -2.44 -5.05 -18.05
C GLY A 215 -2.79 -6.37 -18.77
N ASP A 216 -2.39 -7.51 -18.21
CA ASP A 216 -2.74 -8.83 -18.74
C ASP A 216 -4.08 -9.37 -18.20
N GLY A 217 -4.80 -8.56 -17.41
CA GLY A 217 -6.05 -8.94 -16.76
C GLY A 217 -5.87 -9.86 -15.56
N ASN A 218 -4.65 -10.25 -15.21
CA ASN A 218 -4.35 -10.99 -13.98
C ASN A 218 -4.24 -10.00 -12.82
N VAL A 219 -5.38 -9.45 -12.38
CA VAL A 219 -5.45 -8.63 -11.16
C VAL A 219 -5.25 -9.56 -9.97
N ALA A 220 -4.07 -9.52 -9.35
CA ALA A 220 -3.93 -10.03 -8.00
C ALA A 220 -4.66 -9.05 -7.06
N PRO A 221 -5.75 -9.46 -6.39
CA PRO A 221 -6.36 -8.59 -5.39
C PRO A 221 -5.31 -8.27 -4.32
N PRO A 222 -5.29 -7.03 -3.78
CA PRO A 222 -4.42 -6.73 -2.65
C PRO A 222 -4.71 -7.73 -1.53
N GLU A 223 -3.66 -8.25 -0.89
CA GLU A 223 -3.81 -9.12 0.27
C GLU A 223 -4.75 -8.42 1.25
N PRO A 224 -5.85 -9.06 1.67
CA PRO A 224 -6.81 -8.42 2.57
C PRO A 224 -6.04 -7.95 3.81
N THR A 225 -6.09 -6.64 4.06
CA THR A 225 -5.61 -6.10 5.32
C THR A 225 -6.44 -6.76 6.42
N GLU A 226 -5.85 -7.70 7.17
CA GLU A 226 -6.51 -8.25 8.35
C GLU A 226 -6.70 -7.10 9.34
N GLN A 227 -7.87 -6.46 9.32
CA GLN A 227 -8.32 -5.49 10.32
C GLN A 227 -8.68 -6.19 11.64
N GLY A 228 -7.86 -7.14 12.05
CA GLY A 228 -7.98 -7.90 13.28
C GLY A 228 -6.60 -8.13 13.83
N VAL A 229 -6.42 -7.87 15.13
CA VAL A 229 -5.20 -8.30 15.82
C VAL A 229 -5.06 -9.81 15.60
N PRO A 230 -3.93 -10.30 15.07
CA PRO A 230 -3.75 -11.71 14.79
C PRO A 230 -4.09 -12.52 16.05
N ILE A 231 -4.81 -13.63 15.91
CA ILE A 231 -5.28 -14.45 17.04
C ILE A 231 -4.10 -14.88 17.95
N HIS A 232 -2.92 -15.00 17.35
CA HIS A 232 -1.64 -15.30 17.98
C HIS A 232 -1.11 -14.15 18.89
N GLU A 233 -1.42 -12.90 18.58
CA GLU A 233 -1.05 -11.70 19.35
C GLU A 233 -2.08 -11.35 20.44
N MET A 234 -3.32 -11.79 20.29
CA MET A 234 -4.36 -11.67 21.34
C MET A 234 -4.10 -12.58 22.55
N GLY A 235 -2.96 -13.27 22.60
CA GLY A 235 -2.64 -14.35 23.53
C GLY A 235 -2.91 -14.05 25.01
N ALA A 236 -2.75 -12.82 25.49
CA ALA A 236 -3.07 -12.47 26.87
C ALA A 236 -4.58 -12.26 27.10
N HIS A 237 -5.26 -11.53 26.21
CA HIS A 237 -6.66 -11.16 26.37
C HIS A 237 -7.61 -12.34 26.08
N LEU A 238 -7.27 -13.17 25.08
CA LEU A 238 -8.00 -14.39 24.74
C LEU A 238 -7.90 -15.43 25.87
N ARG A 239 -6.70 -15.63 26.45
CA ARG A 239 -6.51 -16.55 27.58
C ARG A 239 -7.31 -16.13 28.81
N ALA A 240 -7.42 -14.83 29.08
CA ALA A 240 -8.24 -14.31 30.18
C ALA A 240 -9.73 -14.62 29.98
N HIS A 241 -10.24 -14.49 28.75
CA HIS A 241 -11.64 -14.83 28.43
C HIS A 241 -11.91 -16.33 28.55
N TRP A 242 -11.01 -17.19 28.08
CA TRP A 242 -11.15 -18.65 28.24
C TRP A 242 -11.09 -19.10 29.70
N LEU A 243 -10.20 -18.52 30.51
CA LEU A 243 -10.16 -18.79 31.95
C LEU A 243 -11.45 -18.34 32.65
N GLY A 244 -12.00 -17.18 32.28
CA GLY A 244 -13.28 -16.71 32.78
C GLY A 244 -14.44 -17.65 32.42
N LEU A 245 -14.52 -18.08 31.16
CA LEU A 245 -15.55 -18.99 30.67
C LEU A 245 -15.49 -20.37 31.37
N LEU A 246 -14.28 -20.93 31.51
CA LEU A 246 -14.07 -22.20 32.20
C LEU A 246 -14.42 -22.10 33.70
N GLY A 247 -14.05 -21.00 34.35
CA GLY A 247 -14.42 -20.73 35.74
C GLY A 247 -15.93 -20.64 35.93
N PHE A 248 -16.62 -19.90 35.05
CA PHE A 248 -18.08 -19.79 35.07
C PHE A 248 -18.76 -21.16 34.87
N LEU A 249 -18.32 -21.94 33.87
CA LEU A 249 -18.86 -23.27 33.61
C LEU A 249 -18.66 -24.22 34.80
N SER A 250 -17.50 -24.16 35.47
CA SER A 250 -17.23 -24.94 36.67
C SER A 250 -18.23 -24.64 37.79
N VAL A 251 -18.55 -23.37 38.03
CA VAL A 251 -19.53 -22.98 39.06
C VAL A 251 -20.92 -23.50 38.70
N VAL A 252 -21.34 -23.36 37.44
CA VAL A 252 -22.64 -23.87 36.96
C VAL A 252 -22.74 -25.38 37.17
N LEU A 253 -21.69 -26.14 36.85
CA LEU A 253 -21.66 -27.60 37.05
C LEU A 253 -21.78 -27.98 38.53
N VAL A 254 -21.12 -27.26 39.44
CA VAL A 254 -21.24 -27.50 40.89
C VAL A 254 -22.66 -27.23 41.37
N ILE A 255 -23.30 -26.16 40.91
CA ILE A 255 -24.69 -25.85 41.26
C ILE A 255 -25.64 -26.94 40.77
N ILE A 256 -25.47 -27.40 39.51
CA ILE A 256 -26.27 -28.50 38.95
C ILE A 256 -26.05 -29.79 39.76
N PHE A 257 -24.80 -30.13 40.08
CA PHE A 257 -24.46 -31.31 40.86
C PHE A 257 -25.04 -31.25 42.28
N ALA A 258 -24.91 -30.10 42.96
CA ALA A 258 -25.51 -29.89 44.27
C ALA A 258 -27.04 -29.98 44.21
N GLY A 259 -27.67 -29.37 43.19
CA GLY A 259 -29.10 -29.49 42.96
C GLY A 259 -29.54 -30.93 42.69
N PHE A 260 -28.74 -31.70 41.94
CA PHE A 260 -28.98 -33.12 41.69
C PHE A 260 -28.85 -33.94 42.97
N MET A 261 -27.81 -33.72 43.78
CA MET A 261 -27.62 -34.37 45.08
C MET A 261 -28.72 -34.00 46.09
N LEU A 262 -29.19 -32.76 46.09
CA LEU A 262 -30.32 -32.36 46.94
C LEU A 262 -31.62 -33.01 46.48
N ARG A 263 -31.82 -33.17 45.17
CA ARG A 263 -33.03 -33.77 44.60
C ARG A 263 -33.06 -35.30 44.71
N TYR A 264 -31.92 -35.96 44.59
CA TYR A 264 -31.82 -37.42 44.47
C TYR A 264 -30.90 -38.11 45.49
N GLY A 265 -30.10 -37.37 46.27
CA GLY A 265 -29.00 -37.90 47.09
C GLY A 265 -29.25 -38.02 48.60
N PHE A 266 -30.43 -37.67 49.13
CA PHE A 266 -30.74 -37.76 50.56
C PHE A 266 -31.94 -38.64 50.90
N SER A 267 -32.06 -39.86 50.34
CA SER A 267 -33.20 -40.72 50.68
C SER A 267 -32.95 -42.22 50.86
N SER A 268 -31.75 -42.66 51.29
CA SER A 268 -31.56 -44.06 51.68
C SER A 268 -30.76 -44.32 52.96
N SER A 269 -30.30 -43.29 53.69
CA SER A 269 -29.50 -43.47 54.91
C SER A 269 -29.84 -42.47 56.05
N TYR A 270 -31.11 -42.14 56.23
CA TYR A 270 -31.60 -41.69 57.55
C TYR A 270 -32.60 -42.71 58.09
N GLU A 271 -32.08 -43.91 58.38
CA GLU A 271 -32.75 -44.89 59.22
C GLU A 271 -32.33 -44.67 60.68
N GLY A 272 -33.30 -44.37 61.54
CA GLY A 272 -33.31 -44.98 62.86
C GLY A 272 -32.78 -44.19 64.05
N ARG A 273 -33.37 -43.02 64.35
CA ARG A 273 -33.53 -42.61 65.76
C ARG A 273 -34.92 -42.96 66.30
N SER A 274 -35.43 -44.15 65.94
CA SER A 274 -36.72 -44.68 66.40
C SER A 274 -36.61 -45.75 67.50
N ASN A 275 -35.39 -46.13 67.93
CA ASN A 275 -35.20 -47.13 68.98
C ASN A 275 -35.31 -46.61 70.42
N LEU A 276 -35.27 -45.30 70.66
CA LEU A 276 -35.42 -44.75 72.02
C LEU A 276 -36.88 -44.80 72.54
N LEU A 277 -37.87 -44.66 71.66
CA LEU A 277 -39.28 -44.79 72.03
C LEU A 277 -39.70 -46.26 72.27
N ARG A 278 -39.10 -47.20 71.54
CA ARG A 278 -39.35 -48.65 71.70
C ARG A 278 -38.81 -49.20 73.03
N LEU A 279 -37.70 -48.64 73.51
CA LEU A 279 -37.14 -48.96 74.83
C LEU A 279 -38.04 -48.45 75.98
N ARG A 280 -38.63 -47.25 75.85
CA ARG A 280 -39.54 -46.69 76.86
C ARG A 280 -40.82 -47.52 77.05
N TYR A 281 -41.36 -48.07 75.95
CA TYR A 281 -42.56 -48.92 76.02
C TYR A 281 -42.30 -50.28 76.69
N LYS A 282 -41.09 -50.84 76.56
CA LYS A 282 -40.73 -52.12 77.20
C LYS A 282 -40.40 -51.99 78.69
N VAL A 283 -39.93 -50.83 79.15
CA VAL A 283 -39.67 -50.57 80.59
C VAL A 283 -40.97 -50.36 81.35
N ASN A 284 -41.95 -49.63 80.80
CA ASN A 284 -43.24 -49.40 81.46
C ASN A 284 -44.14 -50.64 81.57
N ARG A 285 -43.85 -51.73 80.85
CA ARG A 285 -44.63 -52.98 80.91
C ARG A 285 -44.09 -54.02 81.90
N ARG A 286 -42.94 -53.75 82.54
CA ARG A 286 -42.37 -54.58 83.62
C ARG A 286 -42.60 -53.99 85.02
N GLY A 287 -43.37 -52.90 85.12
CA GLY A 287 -43.73 -52.27 86.38
C GLY A 287 -45.10 -52.71 86.94
N ASP A 288 -45.87 -53.49 86.19
CA ASP A 288 -47.23 -53.97 86.57
C ASP A 288 -47.33 -55.51 86.58
N GLN A 289 -46.29 -56.19 87.08
CA GLN A 289 -46.37 -57.58 87.55
C GLN A 289 -45.57 -57.77 88.82
#